data_AF-A0A8M6YXX2-F1
#
_entry.id   AF-A0A8M6YXX2-F1
#
_cell.length_a   1.000
_cell.length_b   1.000
_cell.length_c   1.000
_cell.angle_alpha   90.00
_cell.angle_beta   90.00
_cell.angle_gamma   90.00
#
_symmetry.space_group_name_H-M   'P 1'
#
loop_
_entity.id
_entity.type
_entity.pdbx_description
1 polymer ?
#
loop_
_entity_poly.entity_id
_entity_poly.type
_entity_poly.pdbx_seq_one_letter_code
_entity_poly.pdbx_strand_id
1 'polypeptide(L)'
;MAFIKEESEDVKIAETFTVKQEDPEEQTERLFKTVSMNKRLFLVPQGLDVCFLTDSMCLGIEEYFPNAHCWVHPDATLLQSLHKHVKPFVKLLRPTLVVLHMGTHDISSRASSLSVVYRMKALTARISQANPNVQFFAISAVLPRPRDDCVTKATVKQTNRMMQRWTTYERNMLFLNTSKYYLKYRCIDQSLYEDDGLHLNQRGKPKLFIYFRRFLFHFCRYTIHPQVRV
;
A
#
# COMPACT_ATOMS: atom_id res chain seq x y z
N MET A 1 -27.28 61.20 41.95
CA MET A 1 -28.07 60.22 41.18
C MET A 1 -28.75 60.96 40.05
N ALA A 2 -28.25 60.80 38.83
CA ALA A 2 -28.83 61.35 37.60
C ALA A 2 -28.58 60.32 36.50
N PHE A 3 -29.66 59.88 35.86
CA PHE A 3 -29.70 58.92 34.77
C PHE A 3 -29.36 59.62 33.46
N ILE A 4 -28.42 59.07 32.69
CA ILE A 4 -28.23 59.40 31.27
C ILE A 4 -28.67 58.16 30.49
N LYS A 5 -29.75 58.31 29.70
CA LYS A 5 -30.19 57.35 28.68
C LYS A 5 -29.45 57.71 27.39
N GLU A 6 -28.71 56.75 26.84
CA GLU A 6 -28.13 56.84 25.50
C GLU A 6 -28.88 55.84 24.62
N GLU A 7 -29.53 56.34 23.57
CA GLU A 7 -30.22 55.56 22.55
C GLU A 7 -29.17 54.96 21.60
N SER A 8 -29.07 53.63 21.55
CA SER A 8 -28.30 52.92 20.52
C SER A 8 -29.24 52.49 19.40
N GLU A 9 -29.01 53.02 18.20
CA GLU A 9 -29.70 52.63 16.98
C GLU A 9 -29.43 51.18 16.60
N ASP A 10 -30.50 50.44 16.34
CA ASP A 10 -30.50 49.07 15.83
C ASP A 10 -29.98 49.00 14.39
N VAL A 11 -28.71 48.61 14.21
CA VAL A 11 -28.18 48.25 12.89
C VAL A 11 -28.63 46.83 12.53
N LYS A 12 -29.72 46.73 11.75
CA LYS A 12 -30.17 45.47 11.13
C LYS A 12 -29.29 45.13 9.93
N ILE A 13 -28.26 44.30 10.13
CA ILE A 13 -27.53 43.65 9.02
C ILE A 13 -28.27 42.36 8.66
N ALA A 14 -29.13 42.41 7.65
CA ALA A 14 -29.69 41.24 7.00
C ALA A 14 -28.73 40.76 5.90
N GLU A 15 -27.61 40.13 6.27
CA GLU A 15 -26.78 39.40 5.32
C GLU A 15 -27.48 38.08 4.97
N THR A 16 -28.08 38.06 3.78
CA THR A 16 -28.70 36.86 3.23
C THR A 16 -27.58 35.95 2.71
N PHE A 17 -26.97 35.15 3.59
CA PHE A 17 -26.05 34.09 3.23
C PHE A 17 -26.83 32.99 2.50
N THR A 18 -26.85 33.06 1.17
CA THR A 18 -27.27 31.92 0.33
C THR A 18 -26.11 30.93 0.27
N VAL A 19 -26.06 30.03 1.25
CA VAL A 19 -25.23 28.82 1.18
C VAL A 19 -25.81 27.94 0.06
N LYS A 20 -25.16 27.91 -1.11
CA LYS A 20 -25.47 26.90 -2.13
C LYS A 20 -25.12 25.54 -1.51
N GLN A 21 -26.13 24.77 -1.13
CA GLN A 21 -25.93 23.35 -0.79
C GLN A 21 -25.47 22.65 -2.06
N GLU A 22 -24.21 22.22 -2.08
CA GLU A 22 -23.73 21.27 -3.07
C GLU A 22 -24.45 19.94 -2.89
N ASP A 23 -24.77 19.29 -4.01
CA ASP A 23 -25.37 17.97 -4.03
C ASP A 23 -24.49 17.00 -3.19
N PRO A 24 -25.06 16.19 -2.26
CA PRO A 24 -24.31 15.21 -1.49
C PRO A 24 -23.43 14.28 -2.34
N GLU A 25 -23.79 14.03 -3.60
CA GLU A 25 -22.93 13.28 -4.53
C GLU A 25 -21.64 14.03 -4.86
N GLU A 26 -21.71 15.33 -5.18
CA GLU A 26 -20.51 16.15 -5.45
C GLU A 26 -19.61 16.28 -4.22
N GLN A 27 -20.19 16.44 -3.02
CA GLN A 27 -19.40 16.47 -1.78
C GLN A 27 -18.68 15.14 -1.53
N THR A 28 -19.36 14.02 -1.81
CA THR A 28 -18.76 12.69 -1.66
C THR A 28 -17.63 12.49 -2.66
N GLU A 29 -17.79 12.93 -3.92
CA GLU A 29 -16.73 12.85 -4.93
C GLU A 29 -15.50 13.71 -4.62
N ARG A 30 -15.69 14.82 -3.90
CA ARG A 30 -14.57 15.65 -3.39
C ARG A 30 -13.76 14.95 -2.31
N LEU A 31 -14.38 14.11 -1.50
CA LEU A 31 -13.71 13.40 -0.41
C LEU A 31 -13.24 12.00 -0.83
N PHE A 32 -13.95 11.34 -1.74
CA PHE A 32 -13.71 9.97 -2.17
C PHE A 32 -13.81 9.84 -3.68
N LYS A 33 -13.04 8.91 -4.23
CA LYS A 33 -13.12 8.52 -5.63
C LYS A 33 -13.48 7.06 -5.73
N THR A 34 -14.48 6.75 -6.54
CA THR A 34 -14.79 5.36 -6.92
C THR A 34 -13.74 4.85 -7.91
N VAL A 35 -13.07 3.76 -7.56
CA VAL A 35 -12.06 3.10 -8.39
C VAL A 35 -12.46 1.66 -8.66
N SER A 36 -12.52 1.28 -9.93
CA SER A 36 -12.70 -0.11 -10.34
C SER A 36 -11.36 -0.78 -10.55
N MET A 37 -11.09 -1.86 -9.82
CA MET A 37 -9.93 -2.71 -10.05
C MET A 37 -10.26 -4.19 -9.77
N ASN A 38 -9.79 -5.09 -10.63
CA ASN A 38 -10.06 -6.53 -10.53
C ASN A 38 -11.57 -6.87 -10.42
N LYS A 39 -12.43 -6.17 -11.17
CA LYS A 39 -13.89 -6.30 -11.14
C LYS A 39 -14.53 -5.95 -9.77
N ARG A 40 -13.81 -5.21 -8.93
CA ARG A 40 -14.28 -4.71 -7.63
C ARG A 40 -14.26 -3.19 -7.62
N LEU A 41 -15.21 -2.60 -6.91
CA LEU A 41 -15.28 -1.15 -6.68
C LEU A 41 -14.70 -0.82 -5.30
N PHE A 42 -13.93 0.25 -5.23
CA PHE A 42 -13.31 0.78 -4.03
C PHE A 42 -13.66 2.26 -3.90
N LEU A 43 -14.09 2.69 -2.71
CA LEU A 43 -14.23 4.10 -2.37
C LEU A 43 -12.91 4.55 -1.75
N VAL A 44 -12.08 5.23 -2.53
CA VAL A 44 -10.73 5.62 -2.13
C VAL A 44 -10.74 7.08 -1.72
N PRO A 45 -10.39 7.44 -0.47
CA PRO A 45 -10.34 8.84 -0.07
C PRO A 45 -9.30 9.60 -0.88
N GLN A 46 -9.59 10.86 -1.19
CA GLN A 46 -8.61 11.76 -1.76
C GLN A 46 -7.49 12.02 -0.74
N GLY A 47 -6.25 12.16 -1.21
CA GLY A 47 -5.09 12.41 -0.33
C GLY A 47 -4.62 11.20 0.48
N LEU A 48 -4.90 9.98 0.01
CA LEU A 48 -4.45 8.72 0.63
C LEU A 48 -2.92 8.65 0.71
N ASP A 49 -2.39 8.48 1.92
CA ASP A 49 -0.97 8.21 2.15
C ASP A 49 -0.57 6.82 1.68
N VAL A 50 0.68 6.69 1.24
CA VAL A 50 1.23 5.41 0.79
C VAL A 50 2.37 5.01 1.71
N CYS A 51 2.29 3.79 2.25
CA CYS A 51 3.38 3.17 2.97
C CYS A 51 3.83 1.88 2.28
N PHE A 52 5.13 1.66 2.21
CA PHE A 52 5.72 0.40 1.78
C PHE A 52 6.34 -0.29 3.00
N LEU A 53 5.96 -1.54 3.23
CA LEU A 53 6.64 -2.43 4.17
C LEU A 53 7.13 -3.66 3.40
N THR A 54 8.44 -3.75 3.19
CA THR A 54 9.04 -4.61 2.16
C THR A 54 10.35 -5.27 2.61
N ASP A 55 10.79 -6.28 1.86
CA ASP A 55 12.07 -6.95 2.04
C ASP A 55 13.17 -6.40 1.10
N SER A 56 14.34 -7.07 1.09
CA SER A 56 15.52 -6.64 0.31
C SER A 56 15.28 -6.54 -1.21
N MET A 57 14.20 -7.14 -1.74
CA MET A 57 13.84 -7.01 -3.17
C MET A 57 13.47 -5.57 -3.55
N CYS A 58 13.05 -4.75 -2.56
CA CYS A 58 12.65 -3.36 -2.73
C CYS A 58 13.70 -2.35 -2.26
N LEU A 59 14.97 -2.74 -2.09
CA LEU A 59 16.04 -1.79 -1.78
C LEU A 59 16.12 -0.68 -2.85
N GLY A 60 16.03 0.58 -2.41
CA GLY A 60 16.03 1.79 -3.25
C GLY A 60 14.64 2.27 -3.69
N ILE A 61 13.56 1.70 -3.14
CA ILE A 61 12.18 2.08 -3.48
C ILE A 61 11.85 3.53 -3.09
N GLU A 62 12.46 4.05 -2.04
CA GLU A 62 12.32 5.42 -1.56
C GLU A 62 12.71 6.46 -2.60
N GLU A 63 13.69 6.16 -3.46
CA GLU A 63 14.11 7.04 -4.56
C GLU A 63 13.04 7.12 -5.67
N TYR A 64 12.25 6.06 -5.83
CA TYR A 64 11.15 6.00 -6.80
C TYR A 64 9.85 6.60 -6.25
N PHE A 65 9.69 6.65 -4.92
CA PHE A 65 8.48 7.09 -4.24
C PHE A 65 8.80 8.08 -3.10
N PRO A 66 9.30 9.29 -3.40
CA PRO A 66 9.77 10.25 -2.39
C PRO A 66 8.68 10.77 -1.44
N ASN A 67 7.41 10.65 -1.83
CA ASN A 67 6.25 11.07 -1.03
C ASN A 67 5.58 9.90 -0.28
N ALA A 68 6.16 8.70 -0.32
CA ALA A 68 5.67 7.53 0.39
C ALA A 68 6.55 7.23 1.61
N HIS A 69 5.97 6.69 2.67
CA HIS A 69 6.73 6.15 3.80
C HIS A 69 7.28 4.78 3.42
N CYS A 70 8.58 4.68 3.18
CA CYS A 70 9.20 3.43 2.76
C CYS A 70 9.99 2.79 3.90
N TRP A 71 9.58 1.59 4.32
CA TRP A 71 10.28 0.77 5.31
C TRP A 71 10.73 -0.54 4.65
N VAL A 72 12.00 -0.59 4.30
CA VAL A 72 12.66 -1.77 3.75
C VAL A 72 13.40 -2.47 4.89
N HIS A 73 13.08 -3.73 5.13
CA HIS A 73 13.72 -4.54 6.16
C HIS A 73 14.40 -5.75 5.52
N PRO A 74 15.70 -5.64 5.19
CA PRO A 74 16.49 -6.76 4.70
C PRO A 74 16.38 -7.95 5.65
N ASP A 75 16.23 -9.14 5.08
CA ASP A 75 16.18 -10.43 5.80
C ASP A 75 15.03 -10.60 6.82
N ALA A 76 14.07 -9.68 6.84
CA ALA A 76 12.94 -9.76 7.73
C ALA A 76 11.93 -10.82 7.28
N THR A 77 11.64 -11.74 8.18
CA THR A 77 10.47 -12.61 8.04
C THR A 77 9.18 -11.88 8.43
N LEU A 78 8.04 -12.39 7.99
CA LEU A 78 6.72 -11.92 8.42
C LEU A 78 6.56 -12.06 9.94
N LEU A 79 7.09 -13.14 10.53
CA LEU A 79 7.05 -13.36 11.97
C LEU A 79 7.83 -12.31 12.75
N GLN A 80 9.02 -11.91 12.28
CA GLN A 80 9.77 -10.81 12.89
C GLN A 80 9.06 -9.47 12.72
N SER A 81 8.47 -9.24 11.54
CA SER A 81 7.79 -7.99 11.22
C SER A 81 6.56 -7.73 12.07
N LEU A 82 5.83 -8.79 12.46
CA LEU A 82 4.74 -8.72 13.44
C LEU A 82 5.14 -8.02 14.74
N HIS A 83 6.37 -8.25 15.20
CA HIS A 83 6.84 -7.77 16.50
C HIS A 83 7.62 -6.46 16.40
N LYS A 84 8.39 -6.27 15.31
CA LYS A 84 9.37 -5.19 15.21
C LYS A 84 8.93 -4.03 14.33
N HIS A 85 8.12 -4.27 13.30
CA HIS A 85 7.94 -3.32 12.20
C HIS A 85 6.56 -2.66 12.18
N VAL A 86 5.72 -2.91 13.19
CA VAL A 86 4.38 -2.29 13.30
C VAL A 86 4.43 -0.90 13.96
N LYS A 87 5.43 -0.65 14.83
CA LYS A 87 5.54 0.61 15.59
C LYS A 87 5.47 1.89 14.73
N PRO A 88 6.11 1.97 13.55
CA PRO A 88 6.05 3.17 12.72
C PRO A 88 4.63 3.55 12.28
N PHE A 89 3.72 2.59 12.13
CA PHE A 89 2.36 2.84 11.67
C PHE A 89 1.53 3.62 12.68
N VAL A 90 1.82 3.55 13.99
CA VAL A 90 1.06 4.23 15.05
C VAL A 90 1.00 5.76 14.85
N LYS A 91 1.99 6.34 14.15
CA LYS A 91 2.11 7.78 13.95
C LYS A 91 1.42 8.32 12.70
N LEU A 92 0.82 7.47 11.86
CA LEU A 92 0.19 7.91 10.62
C LEU A 92 -1.16 8.58 10.90
N LEU A 93 -1.31 9.83 10.47
CA LEU A 93 -2.48 10.64 10.81
C LEU A 93 -3.55 10.64 9.72
N ARG A 94 -3.18 10.32 8.48
CA ARG A 94 -4.09 10.36 7.33
C ARG A 94 -4.49 8.95 6.88
N PRO A 95 -5.64 8.82 6.20
CA PRO A 95 -6.00 7.60 5.49
C PRO A 95 -4.82 7.04 4.69
N THR A 96 -4.48 5.78 4.92
CA THR A 96 -3.26 5.17 4.38
C THR A 96 -3.55 3.87 3.63
N LEU A 97 -2.88 3.69 2.49
CA LEU A 97 -2.67 2.42 1.80
C LEU A 97 -1.31 1.84 2.17
N VAL A 98 -1.28 0.59 2.60
CA VAL A 98 -0.04 -0.13 2.89
C VAL A 98 0.23 -1.17 1.80
N VAL A 99 1.36 -1.03 1.11
CA VAL A 99 1.86 -2.01 0.15
C VAL A 99 2.84 -2.95 0.87
N LEU A 100 2.51 -4.25 0.87
CA LEU A 100 3.33 -5.30 1.48
C LEU A 100 4.01 -6.12 0.39
N HIS A 101 5.34 -6.16 0.40
CA HIS A 101 6.14 -7.03 -0.48
C HIS A 101 7.15 -7.81 0.36
N MET A 102 6.70 -8.95 0.89
CA MET A 102 7.46 -9.77 1.82
C MET A 102 7.05 -11.25 1.71
N GLY A 103 7.81 -12.13 2.36
CA GLY A 103 7.48 -13.55 2.54
C GLY A 103 8.44 -14.50 1.84
N THR A 104 9.34 -13.98 1.00
CA THR A 104 10.37 -14.79 0.34
C THR A 104 11.29 -15.46 1.36
N HIS A 105 11.72 -14.70 2.38
CA HIS A 105 12.56 -15.21 3.47
C HIS A 105 11.88 -16.31 4.26
N ASP A 106 10.61 -16.14 4.66
CA ASP A 106 9.84 -17.20 5.34
C ASP A 106 9.83 -18.50 4.54
N ILE A 107 9.56 -18.44 3.23
CA ILE A 107 9.51 -19.62 2.37
C ILE A 107 10.90 -20.25 2.24
N SER A 108 11.94 -19.44 2.06
CA SER A 108 13.32 -19.94 2.00
C SER A 108 13.80 -20.58 3.30
N SER A 109 13.27 -20.12 4.44
CA SER A 109 13.42 -20.74 5.77
C SER A 109 12.45 -21.91 6.01
N ARG A 110 11.91 -22.52 4.93
CA ARG A 110 11.04 -23.69 4.93
C ARG A 110 9.65 -23.50 5.54
N ALA A 111 9.15 -22.27 5.65
CA ALA A 111 7.76 -22.06 6.03
C ALA A 111 6.80 -22.57 4.94
N SER A 112 5.76 -23.27 5.35
CA SER A 112 4.70 -23.71 4.43
C SER A 112 3.92 -22.52 3.87
N SER A 113 3.29 -22.70 2.70
CA SER A 113 2.41 -21.69 2.10
C SER A 113 1.28 -21.25 3.05
N LEU A 114 0.71 -22.18 3.82
CA LEU A 114 -0.29 -21.88 4.84
C LEU A 114 0.28 -20.99 5.95
N SER A 115 1.48 -21.32 6.47
CA SER A 115 2.13 -20.55 7.53
C SER A 115 2.42 -19.12 7.07
N VAL A 116 2.90 -18.94 5.84
CA VAL A 116 3.20 -17.61 5.27
C VAL A 116 1.93 -16.77 5.15
N VAL A 117 0.85 -17.35 4.62
CA VAL A 117 -0.45 -16.66 4.50
C VAL A 117 -1.01 -16.29 5.87
N TYR A 118 -0.92 -17.18 6.86
CA TYR A 118 -1.36 -16.90 8.22
C TYR A 118 -0.56 -15.76 8.86
N ARG A 119 0.77 -15.73 8.67
CA ARG A 119 1.62 -14.64 9.17
C ARG A 119 1.32 -13.32 8.47
N MET A 120 1.06 -13.33 7.16
CA MET A 120 0.65 -12.14 6.41
C MET A 120 -0.69 -11.59 6.94
N LYS A 121 -1.69 -12.47 7.17
CA LYS A 121 -2.97 -12.12 7.81
C LYS A 121 -2.79 -11.48 9.18
N ALA A 122 -1.97 -12.10 10.03
CA ALA A 122 -1.67 -11.58 11.34
C ALA A 122 -0.99 -10.19 11.25
N LEU A 123 -0.10 -10.00 10.28
CA LEU A 123 0.61 -8.73 10.10
C LEU A 123 -0.34 -7.60 9.68
N THR A 124 -1.22 -7.86 8.70
CA THR A 124 -2.23 -6.88 8.29
C THR A 124 -3.18 -6.56 9.44
N ALA A 125 -3.65 -7.56 10.19
CA ALA A 125 -4.52 -7.34 11.34
C ALA A 125 -3.83 -6.52 12.43
N ARG A 126 -2.56 -6.81 12.72
CA ARG A 126 -1.78 -6.10 13.73
C ARG A 126 -1.53 -4.64 13.34
N ILE A 127 -1.26 -4.36 12.05
CA ILE A 127 -1.13 -3.00 11.52
C ILE A 127 -2.46 -2.24 11.66
N SER A 128 -3.59 -2.82 11.24
CA SER A 128 -4.90 -2.19 11.39
C SER A 128 -5.29 -1.93 12.84
N GLN A 129 -4.96 -2.85 13.76
CA GLN A 129 -5.16 -2.65 15.19
C GLN A 129 -4.28 -1.52 15.76
N ALA A 130 -3.05 -1.39 15.25
CA ALA A 130 -2.13 -0.35 15.70
C ALA A 130 -2.50 1.03 15.14
N ASN A 131 -3.16 1.09 13.99
CA ASN A 131 -3.64 2.35 13.42
C ASN A 131 -4.90 2.18 12.54
N PRO A 132 -6.08 2.68 12.99
CA PRO A 132 -7.32 2.63 12.21
C PRO A 132 -7.30 3.51 10.95
N ASN A 133 -6.34 4.43 10.79
CA ASN A 133 -6.16 5.20 9.57
C ASN A 133 -5.63 4.36 8.40
N VAL A 134 -5.09 3.15 8.66
CA VAL A 134 -4.75 2.22 7.58
C VAL A 134 -6.03 1.63 7.01
N GLN A 135 -6.46 2.17 5.87
CA GLN A 135 -7.71 1.79 5.24
C GLN A 135 -7.54 0.63 4.28
N PHE A 136 -6.44 0.57 3.52
CA PHE A 136 -6.24 -0.42 2.46
C PHE A 136 -4.92 -1.15 2.58
N PHE A 137 -4.89 -2.40 2.10
CA PHE A 137 -3.66 -3.17 1.90
C PHE A 137 -3.53 -3.64 0.45
N ALA A 138 -2.34 -3.46 -0.12
CA ALA A 138 -1.96 -4.10 -1.37
C ALA A 138 -0.89 -5.15 -1.11
N ILE A 139 -1.25 -6.43 -1.23
CA ILE A 139 -0.36 -7.56 -1.00
C ILE A 139 0.30 -7.95 -2.32
N SER A 140 1.61 -7.71 -2.40
CA SER A 140 2.42 -8.08 -3.55
C SER A 140 2.76 -9.57 -3.54
N ALA A 141 2.73 -10.18 -4.72
CA ALA A 141 3.14 -11.56 -4.90
C ALA A 141 4.61 -11.75 -4.50
N VAL A 142 4.91 -12.87 -3.84
CA VAL A 142 6.29 -13.33 -3.65
C VAL A 142 6.86 -13.65 -5.04
N LEU A 143 8.02 -13.08 -5.35
CA LEU A 143 8.63 -13.28 -6.67
C LEU A 143 9.22 -14.69 -6.76
N PRO A 144 9.09 -15.36 -7.92
CA PRO A 144 9.85 -16.59 -8.15
C PRO A 144 11.35 -16.25 -8.22
N ARG A 145 12.25 -17.14 -7.81
CA ARG A 145 13.71 -16.87 -7.94
C ARG A 145 14.41 -18.01 -8.67
N PRO A 146 15.40 -17.71 -9.54
CA PRO A 146 16.14 -18.74 -10.27
C PRO A 146 16.77 -19.81 -9.37
N ARG A 147 17.41 -19.39 -8.26
CA ARG A 147 18.17 -20.27 -7.35
C ARG A 147 17.31 -21.18 -6.47
N ASP A 148 16.03 -20.88 -6.32
CA ASP A 148 15.11 -21.68 -5.50
C ASP A 148 15.00 -23.13 -6.01
N ASP A 149 14.92 -24.12 -5.12
CA ASP A 149 14.65 -25.50 -5.50
C ASP A 149 13.19 -25.69 -5.97
N CYS A 150 12.86 -26.89 -6.45
CA CYS A 150 11.53 -27.19 -6.96
C CYS A 150 10.43 -27.06 -5.88
N VAL A 151 10.73 -27.40 -4.62
CA VAL A 151 9.81 -27.33 -3.48
C VAL A 151 9.51 -25.88 -3.13
N THR A 152 10.54 -25.04 -3.09
CA THR A 152 10.48 -23.60 -2.81
C THR A 152 9.69 -22.89 -3.91
N LYS A 153 9.98 -23.18 -5.20
CA LYS A 153 9.24 -22.65 -6.34
C LYS A 153 7.75 -23.05 -6.31
N ALA A 154 7.46 -24.31 -5.97
CA ALA A 154 6.08 -24.78 -5.80
C ALA A 154 5.38 -24.08 -4.63
N THR A 155 6.09 -23.87 -3.52
CA THR A 155 5.59 -23.17 -2.35
C THR A 155 5.29 -21.70 -2.65
N VAL A 156 6.18 -20.97 -3.33
CA VAL A 156 5.92 -19.60 -3.81
C VAL A 156 4.66 -19.53 -4.65
N LYS A 157 4.50 -20.44 -5.62
CA LYS A 157 3.31 -20.51 -6.48
C LYS A 157 2.04 -20.74 -5.66
N GLN A 158 2.08 -21.65 -4.68
CA GLN A 158 0.94 -21.95 -3.82
C GLN A 158 0.61 -20.79 -2.88
N THR A 159 1.62 -20.18 -2.25
CA THR A 159 1.46 -18.98 -1.40
C THR A 159 0.79 -17.86 -2.17
N ASN A 160 1.26 -17.55 -3.39
CA ASN A 160 0.67 -16.49 -4.22
C ASN A 160 -0.80 -16.77 -4.57
N ARG A 161 -1.15 -18.02 -4.91
CA ARG A 161 -2.55 -18.41 -5.14
C ARG A 161 -3.41 -18.21 -3.89
N MET A 162 -2.90 -18.61 -2.73
CA MET A 162 -3.62 -18.47 -1.46
C MET A 162 -3.80 -17.00 -1.04
N MET A 163 -2.77 -16.17 -1.20
CA MET A 163 -2.86 -14.72 -0.95
C MET A 163 -3.84 -14.04 -1.92
N GLN A 164 -3.80 -14.39 -3.20
CA GLN A 164 -4.75 -13.89 -4.19
C GLN A 164 -6.19 -14.26 -3.84
N ARG A 165 -6.43 -15.53 -3.46
CA ARG A 165 -7.76 -15.98 -3.03
C ARG A 165 -8.23 -15.23 -1.79
N TRP A 166 -7.38 -15.11 -0.76
CA TRP A 166 -7.71 -14.42 0.49
C TRP A 166 -8.10 -12.96 0.25
N THR A 167 -7.23 -12.18 -0.40
CA THR A 167 -7.47 -10.74 -0.67
C THR A 167 -8.68 -10.49 -1.57
N THR A 168 -9.14 -11.48 -2.34
CA THR A 168 -10.37 -11.37 -3.14
C THR A 168 -11.62 -11.25 -2.25
N TYR A 169 -11.62 -11.89 -1.08
CA TYR A 169 -12.75 -11.86 -0.14
C TYR A 169 -12.68 -10.69 0.87
N GLU A 170 -11.53 -10.02 0.98
CA GLU A 170 -11.35 -8.90 1.90
C GLU A 170 -11.64 -7.57 1.20
N ARG A 171 -12.62 -6.81 1.71
CA ARG A 171 -13.13 -5.59 1.07
C ARG A 171 -12.08 -4.51 0.84
N ASN A 172 -11.10 -4.42 1.73
CA ASN A 172 -10.07 -3.39 1.72
C ASN A 172 -8.68 -3.92 1.33
N MET A 173 -8.60 -5.13 0.77
CA MET A 173 -7.34 -5.70 0.31
C MET A 173 -7.31 -5.95 -1.19
N LEU A 174 -6.12 -5.83 -1.75
CA LEU A 174 -5.84 -6.01 -3.17
C LEU A 174 -4.62 -6.92 -3.35
N PHE A 175 -4.70 -7.88 -4.26
CA PHE A 175 -3.53 -8.66 -4.67
C PHE A 175 -2.83 -8.00 -5.85
N LEU A 176 -1.51 -7.79 -5.73
CA LEU A 176 -0.68 -7.32 -6.82
C LEU A 176 0.10 -8.50 -7.40
N ASN A 177 -0.29 -8.97 -8.59
CA ASN A 177 0.36 -10.09 -9.26
C ASN A 177 1.67 -9.67 -9.95
N THR A 178 2.61 -9.16 -9.16
CA THR A 178 3.95 -8.73 -9.58
C THR A 178 4.76 -9.89 -10.16
N SER A 179 4.56 -11.12 -9.64
CA SER A 179 5.26 -12.33 -10.08
C SER A 179 5.18 -12.59 -11.59
N LYS A 180 4.06 -12.21 -12.24
CA LYS A 180 3.85 -12.42 -13.68
C LYS A 180 4.92 -11.75 -14.55
N TYR A 181 5.49 -10.63 -14.10
CA TYR A 181 6.46 -9.84 -14.87
C TYR A 181 7.88 -10.41 -14.84
N TYR A 182 8.11 -11.42 -13.99
CA TYR A 182 9.38 -12.13 -13.86
C TYR A 182 9.35 -13.51 -14.52
N LEU A 183 8.29 -13.80 -15.29
CA LEU A 183 8.14 -15.03 -16.05
C LEU A 183 8.14 -14.73 -17.56
N LYS A 184 9.05 -15.37 -18.29
CA LYS A 184 9.11 -15.38 -19.75
C LYS A 184 8.80 -16.80 -20.24
N TYR A 185 7.74 -16.97 -21.03
CA TYR A 185 7.25 -18.28 -21.48
C TYR A 185 7.06 -19.32 -20.36
N ARG A 186 6.54 -18.86 -19.20
CA ARG A 186 6.36 -19.64 -17.95
C ARG A 186 7.66 -20.08 -17.25
N CYS A 187 8.82 -19.67 -17.75
CA CYS A 187 10.11 -19.84 -17.10
C CYS A 187 10.52 -18.54 -16.41
N ILE A 188 11.32 -18.63 -15.34
CA ILE A 188 11.84 -17.44 -14.65
C ILE A 188 12.81 -16.72 -15.58
N ASP A 189 12.60 -15.42 -15.79
CA ASP A 189 13.48 -14.58 -16.58
C ASP A 189 14.75 -14.24 -15.76
N GLN A 190 15.76 -15.08 -15.89
CA GLN A 190 17.02 -14.96 -15.16
C GLN A 190 17.73 -13.62 -15.40
N SER A 191 17.48 -12.97 -16.56
CA SER A 191 18.10 -11.68 -16.90
C SER A 191 17.66 -10.51 -16.00
N LEU A 192 16.69 -10.74 -15.11
CA LEU A 192 16.17 -9.76 -14.13
C LEU A 192 16.76 -9.95 -12.74
N TYR A 193 17.59 -10.97 -12.53
CA TYR A 193 18.20 -11.28 -11.25
C TYR A 193 19.70 -11.04 -11.31
N GLU A 194 20.29 -10.78 -10.15
CA GLU A 194 21.74 -10.83 -9.98
C GLU A 194 22.25 -12.26 -10.18
N ASP A 195 23.57 -12.41 -10.29
CA ASP A 195 24.22 -13.72 -10.50
C ASP A 195 23.92 -14.72 -9.37
N ASP A 196 23.54 -14.24 -8.19
CA ASP A 196 23.12 -15.08 -7.08
C ASP A 196 21.77 -15.77 -7.30
N GLY A 197 20.99 -15.35 -8.31
CA GLY A 197 19.68 -15.88 -8.64
C GLY A 197 18.64 -15.70 -7.53
N LEU A 198 18.85 -14.77 -6.60
CA LEU A 198 17.95 -14.45 -5.49
C LEU A 198 17.49 -12.99 -5.53
N HIS A 199 18.41 -12.05 -5.76
CA HIS A 199 18.12 -10.62 -5.75
C HIS A 199 17.86 -10.10 -7.16
N LEU A 200 17.13 -8.98 -7.26
CA LEU A 200 16.90 -8.30 -8.53
C LEU A 200 18.08 -7.43 -8.92
N ASN A 201 18.45 -7.48 -10.19
CA ASN A 201 19.47 -6.62 -10.76
C ASN A 201 18.92 -5.24 -11.17
N GLN A 202 19.80 -4.41 -11.75
CA GLN A 202 19.46 -3.07 -12.25
C GLN A 202 18.35 -3.06 -13.32
N ARG A 203 18.06 -4.20 -13.97
CA ARG A 203 16.93 -4.35 -14.91
C ARG A 203 15.68 -4.89 -14.23
N GLY A 204 15.84 -5.75 -13.22
CA GLY A 204 14.75 -6.36 -12.46
C GLY A 204 14.05 -5.39 -11.52
N LYS A 205 14.78 -4.57 -10.76
CA LYS A 205 14.18 -3.64 -9.78
C LYS A 205 13.24 -2.61 -10.43
N PRO A 206 13.63 -1.90 -11.51
CA PRO A 206 12.73 -0.93 -12.13
C PRO A 206 11.42 -1.56 -12.61
N LYS A 207 11.40 -2.83 -13.03
CA LYS A 207 10.14 -3.51 -13.41
C LYS A 207 9.15 -3.58 -12.25
N LEU A 208 9.62 -3.91 -11.03
CA LEU A 208 8.78 -3.95 -9.83
C LEU A 208 8.25 -2.56 -9.48
N PHE A 209 9.14 -1.57 -9.50
CA PHE A 209 8.77 -0.20 -9.12
C PHE A 209 7.84 0.46 -10.14
N ILE A 210 8.03 0.21 -11.44
CA ILE A 210 7.09 0.64 -12.49
C ILE A 210 5.73 0.00 -12.29
N TYR A 211 5.67 -1.28 -11.89
CA TYR A 211 4.40 -1.93 -11.55
C TYR A 211 3.71 -1.18 -10.40
N PHE A 212 4.41 -0.94 -9.29
CA PHE A 212 3.85 -0.21 -8.15
C PHE A 212 3.39 1.18 -8.52
N ARG A 213 4.18 1.93 -9.30
CA ARG A 213 3.83 3.27 -9.76
C ARG A 213 2.55 3.27 -10.59
N ARG A 214 2.39 2.34 -11.53
CA ARG A 214 1.16 2.21 -12.32
C ARG A 214 -0.03 1.88 -11.42
N PHE A 215 0.13 0.92 -10.52
CA PHE A 215 -0.91 0.57 -9.55
C PHE A 215 -1.35 1.79 -8.72
N LEU A 216 -0.41 2.49 -8.09
CA LEU A 216 -0.70 3.65 -7.24
C LEU A 216 -1.32 4.81 -8.01
N PHE A 217 -0.85 5.07 -9.24
CA PHE A 217 -1.46 6.09 -10.11
C PHE A 217 -2.94 5.77 -10.42
N HIS A 218 -3.25 4.51 -10.72
CA HIS A 218 -4.63 4.11 -11.01
C HIS A 218 -5.51 4.07 -9.75
N PHE A 219 -4.95 3.59 -8.63
CA PHE A 219 -5.70 3.36 -7.40
C PHE A 219 -5.95 4.62 -6.58
N CYS A 220 -4.91 5.43 -6.33
CA CYS A 220 -5.01 6.61 -5.46
C CYS A 220 -4.48 7.91 -6.11
N ARG A 221 -4.27 7.92 -7.44
CA ARG A 221 -3.71 9.08 -8.17
C ARG A 221 -2.37 9.55 -7.61
N TYR A 222 -1.57 8.63 -7.05
CA TYR A 222 -0.25 8.97 -6.53
C TYR A 222 0.62 9.63 -7.61
N THR A 223 1.06 10.86 -7.34
CA THR A 223 1.95 11.64 -8.20
C THR A 223 3.34 11.73 -7.59
N ILE A 224 4.35 11.51 -8.43
CA ILE A 224 5.74 11.82 -8.09
C ILE A 224 5.93 13.29 -8.44
N HIS A 225 5.68 14.17 -7.49
CA HIS A 225 6.21 15.51 -7.60
C HIS A 225 7.70 15.43 -7.28
N PRO A 226 8.60 15.97 -8.12
CA PRO A 226 9.96 16.21 -7.68
C PRO A 226 9.84 17.10 -6.44
N GLN A 227 10.38 16.65 -5.31
CA GLN A 227 10.59 17.57 -4.20
C GLN A 227 11.49 18.68 -4.73
N VAL A 228 10.95 19.88 -4.83
CA VAL A 228 11.76 21.09 -4.98
C VAL A 228 12.61 21.13 -3.71
N ARG A 229 13.86 20.69 -3.82
CA ARG A 229 14.87 21.05 -2.82
C ARG A 229 15.06 22.56 -3.00
N VAL A 230 14.47 23.33 -2.09
CA VAL A 230 14.89 24.72 -1.82
C VAL A 230 16.19 24.65 -1.05
#